data_AF-A0A496RD51-F1
#
_entry.id   AF-A0A496RD51-F1
#
_cell.length_a   1.000
_cell.length_b   1.000
_cell.length_c   1.000
_cell.angle_alpha   90.00
_cell.angle_beta   90.00
_cell.angle_gamma   90.00
#
_symmetry.space_group_name_H-M   'P 1'
#
loop_
_entity.id
_entity.type
_entity.pdbx_description
1 polymer ?
#
loop_
_entity_poly.entity_id
_entity_poly.type
_entity_poly.pdbx_seq_one_letter_code
_entity_poly.pdbx_strand_id
1 'polypeptide(L)'
;MGIKKLFVISAFFLVSMAAHSQDAGSMLNAYMKSFARGSLSTKIQVLQDSAKINGNDMCPLYLQAARFVKDNYFTLYDDSAAVELTLLTVRLAGLKGCGDTAGILWSLFEESGQLQLKTEIISSLGAMDVSPAIVDKLNSWLKGVNDKKRNGEEFQEQLVMEMVNALGKLGRSSSFSVLFSTGALKYSSEITEKAVAALKKLDADYTGSLIAILENGRIEDKHAVLELVTKDPDMDDESKGKVLKAALEESLKNVDSAADNEKR
;
A
#
# COMPACT_ATOMS: atom_id res chain seq x y z
N MET A 1 -46.12 50.00 28.91
CA MET A 1 -46.03 48.61 29.40
C MET A 1 -45.83 47.71 28.19
N GLY A 2 -44.69 47.03 28.06
CA GLY A 2 -44.43 46.16 26.89
C GLY A 2 -42.95 45.87 26.63
N ILE A 3 -42.26 45.24 27.59
CA ILE A 3 -40.99 44.55 27.32
C ILE A 3 -41.34 43.15 26.81
N LYS A 4 -40.57 42.67 25.83
CA LYS A 4 -40.18 41.27 25.51
C LYS A 4 -40.46 40.93 24.05
N LYS A 5 -39.38 40.68 23.30
CA LYS A 5 -39.09 39.34 22.74
C LYS A 5 -37.66 39.32 22.20
N LEU A 6 -36.83 38.61 22.94
CA LEU A 6 -35.44 38.28 22.67
C LEU A 6 -35.38 36.75 22.55
N PHE A 7 -34.59 36.25 21.60
CA PHE A 7 -34.14 34.86 21.40
C PHE A 7 -35.21 33.78 21.18
N VAL A 8 -35.10 33.05 20.06
CA VAL A 8 -34.81 31.60 19.99
C VAL A 8 -34.91 31.22 18.50
N ILE A 9 -33.80 31.28 17.77
CA ILE A 9 -33.62 30.54 16.51
C ILE A 9 -32.16 30.08 16.47
N SER A 10 -31.84 29.03 17.23
CA SER A 10 -30.58 28.28 17.05
C SER A 10 -30.68 26.93 17.77
N ALA A 11 -31.50 26.01 17.26
CA ALA A 11 -31.57 24.65 17.82
C ALA A 11 -32.11 23.58 16.83
N PHE A 12 -32.07 23.82 15.51
CA PHE A 12 -32.64 22.86 14.53
C PHE A 12 -31.63 22.23 13.56
N PHE A 13 -30.33 22.52 13.70
CA PHE A 13 -29.29 21.99 12.79
C PHE A 13 -28.48 20.82 13.36
N LEU A 14 -28.77 20.33 14.57
CA LEU A 14 -28.00 19.25 15.22
C LEU A 14 -28.69 17.88 15.26
N VAL A 15 -29.94 17.75 14.78
CA VAL A 15 -30.71 16.49 14.90
C VAL A 15 -30.58 15.58 13.67
N SER A 16 -30.21 16.10 12.50
CA SER A 16 -30.15 15.31 11.26
C SER A 16 -28.97 14.33 11.17
N MET A 17 -27.91 14.53 11.97
CA MET A 17 -26.77 13.59 12.02
C MET A 17 -27.01 12.38 12.92
N ALA A 18 -27.86 12.50 13.95
CA ALA A 18 -28.13 11.40 14.88
C ALA A 18 -29.02 10.30 14.27
N ALA A 19 -29.88 10.65 13.31
CA ALA A 19 -30.78 9.68 12.69
C ALA A 19 -30.07 8.72 11.71
N HIS A 20 -29.02 9.17 11.02
CA HIS A 20 -28.25 8.33 10.09
C HIS A 20 -27.35 7.31 10.81
N SER A 21 -26.79 7.65 11.98
CA SER A 21 -25.91 6.74 12.72
C SER A 21 -26.67 5.60 13.41
N GLN A 22 -27.94 5.80 13.76
CA GLN A 22 -28.74 4.80 14.47
C GLN A 22 -29.19 3.66 13.55
N ASP A 23 -29.53 3.95 12.30
CA ASP A 23 -29.92 2.95 11.30
C ASP A 23 -28.71 2.10 10.86
N ALA A 24 -27.60 2.76 10.50
CA ALA A 24 -26.34 2.10 10.12
C ALA A 24 -25.80 1.17 11.22
N GLY A 25 -25.85 1.59 12.49
CA GLY A 25 -25.41 0.77 13.62
C GLY A 25 -26.26 -0.48 13.85
N SER A 26 -27.59 -0.38 13.67
CA SER A 26 -28.49 -1.53 13.80
C SER A 26 -28.28 -2.55 12.67
N MET A 27 -28.09 -2.06 11.43
CA MET A 27 -27.83 -2.87 10.25
C MET A 27 -26.48 -3.59 10.33
N LEU A 28 -25.42 -2.88 10.72
CA LEU A 28 -24.10 -3.48 10.93
C LEU A 28 -24.17 -4.65 11.92
N ASN A 29 -24.85 -4.45 13.05
CA ASN A 29 -25.02 -5.51 14.06
C ASN A 29 -25.81 -6.71 13.53
N ALA A 30 -26.84 -6.48 12.70
CA ALA A 30 -27.59 -7.55 12.06
C ALA A 30 -26.72 -8.35 11.09
N TYR A 31 -25.94 -7.66 10.24
CA TYR A 31 -25.01 -8.30 9.31
C TYR A 31 -23.92 -9.09 10.03
N MET A 32 -23.28 -8.54 11.05
CA MET A 32 -22.25 -9.25 11.81
C MET A 32 -22.80 -10.51 12.49
N LYS A 33 -24.04 -10.47 13.03
CA LYS A 33 -24.71 -11.64 13.61
C LYS A 33 -25.09 -12.68 12.56
N SER A 34 -25.55 -12.25 11.39
CA SER A 34 -25.85 -13.14 10.26
C SER A 34 -24.58 -13.80 9.75
N PHE A 35 -23.52 -13.00 9.54
CA PHE A 35 -22.20 -13.47 9.15
C PHE A 35 -21.66 -14.51 10.13
N ALA A 36 -21.68 -14.24 11.44
CA ALA A 36 -21.15 -15.15 12.43
C ALA A 36 -21.82 -16.54 12.42
N ARG A 37 -23.14 -16.61 12.22
CA ARG A 37 -23.93 -17.85 12.32
C ARG A 37 -24.20 -18.54 10.99
N GLY A 38 -24.04 -17.83 9.88
CA GLY A 38 -24.41 -18.31 8.55
C GLY A 38 -23.44 -19.32 7.94
N SER A 39 -23.94 -20.06 6.95
CA SER A 39 -23.12 -20.86 6.02
C SER A 39 -22.20 -19.96 5.18
N LEU A 40 -21.24 -20.54 4.43
CA LEU A 40 -20.40 -19.78 3.50
C LEU A 40 -21.23 -18.96 2.50
N SER A 41 -22.27 -19.56 1.91
CA SER A 41 -23.22 -18.86 1.04
C SER A 41 -23.92 -17.69 1.75
N THR A 42 -24.32 -17.86 3.02
CA THR A 42 -24.92 -16.77 3.80
C THR A 42 -23.92 -15.65 4.06
N LYS A 43 -22.66 -15.98 4.39
CA LYS A 43 -21.58 -15.00 4.60
C LYS A 43 -21.33 -14.18 3.33
N ILE A 44 -21.28 -14.83 2.16
CA ILE A 44 -21.13 -14.18 0.86
C ILE A 44 -22.29 -13.21 0.62
N GLN A 45 -23.54 -13.66 0.80
CA GLN A 45 -24.72 -12.82 0.60
C GLN A 45 -24.70 -11.59 1.52
N VAL A 46 -24.34 -11.77 2.80
CA VAL A 46 -24.20 -10.66 3.76
C VAL A 46 -23.17 -9.64 3.29
N LEU A 47 -22.02 -10.09 2.78
CA LEU A 47 -21.00 -9.18 2.23
C LEU A 47 -21.49 -8.46 0.97
N GLN A 48 -22.16 -9.17 0.05
CA GLN A 48 -22.74 -8.58 -1.16
C GLN A 48 -23.79 -7.50 -0.84
N ASP A 49 -24.66 -7.76 0.14
CA ASP A 49 -25.67 -6.79 0.56
C ASP A 49 -25.07 -5.59 1.29
N SER A 50 -24.04 -5.82 2.12
CA SER A 50 -23.31 -4.73 2.79
C SER A 50 -22.61 -3.79 1.80
N ALA A 51 -22.22 -4.28 0.61
CA ALA A 51 -21.49 -3.49 -0.39
C ALA A 51 -22.31 -2.29 -0.91
N LYS A 52 -23.65 -2.36 -0.82
CA LYS A 52 -24.58 -1.30 -1.21
C LYS A 52 -24.56 -0.11 -0.25
N ILE A 53 -24.03 -0.30 0.96
CA ILE A 53 -23.92 0.76 1.95
C ILE A 53 -22.67 1.59 1.65
N ASN A 54 -22.85 2.90 1.52
CA ASN A 54 -21.77 3.84 1.22
C ASN A 54 -20.93 4.14 2.47
N GLY A 55 -19.69 4.57 2.25
CA GLY A 55 -18.77 4.91 3.35
C GLY A 55 -18.11 3.70 4.00
N ASN A 56 -17.56 3.92 5.19
CA ASN A 56 -16.74 2.96 5.95
C ASN A 56 -17.49 2.32 7.14
N ASP A 57 -18.79 2.56 7.28
CA ASP A 57 -19.61 2.02 8.38
C ASP A 57 -19.58 0.48 8.47
N MET A 58 -19.37 -0.20 7.33
CA MET A 58 -19.31 -1.66 7.24
C MET A 58 -17.89 -2.23 7.47
N CYS A 59 -16.88 -1.40 7.74
CA CYS A 59 -15.52 -1.90 8.00
C CYS A 59 -15.42 -2.93 9.15
N PRO A 60 -16.16 -2.83 10.26
CA PRO A 60 -16.14 -3.87 11.30
C PRO A 60 -16.61 -5.25 10.80
N LEU A 61 -17.56 -5.28 9.85
CA LEU A 61 -17.99 -6.53 9.20
C LEU A 61 -16.89 -7.10 8.30
N TYR A 62 -16.23 -6.26 7.50
CA TYR A 62 -15.13 -6.72 6.63
C TYR A 62 -13.90 -7.17 7.45
N LEU A 63 -13.66 -6.55 8.59
CA LEU A 63 -12.65 -7.01 9.55
C LEU A 63 -12.99 -8.38 10.14
N GLN A 64 -14.26 -8.59 10.53
CA GLN A 64 -14.74 -9.91 10.97
C GLN A 64 -14.58 -10.96 9.87
N ALA A 65 -14.91 -10.60 8.62
CA ALA A 65 -14.76 -11.49 7.48
C ALA A 65 -13.29 -11.79 7.17
N ALA A 66 -12.40 -10.79 7.23
CA ALA A 66 -10.96 -10.97 7.03
C ALA A 66 -10.37 -11.95 8.06
N ARG A 67 -10.75 -11.82 9.33
CA ARG A 67 -10.37 -12.78 10.38
C ARG A 67 -10.88 -14.18 10.06
N PHE A 68 -12.15 -14.32 9.72
CA PHE A 68 -12.75 -15.61 9.39
C PHE A 68 -12.00 -16.31 8.24
N VAL A 69 -11.76 -15.61 7.12
CA VAL A 69 -11.08 -16.24 5.97
C VAL A 69 -9.62 -16.56 6.29
N LYS A 70 -8.95 -15.72 7.08
CA LYS A 70 -7.58 -15.97 7.53
C LYS A 70 -7.48 -17.19 8.44
N ASP A 71 -8.35 -17.30 9.43
CA ASP A 71 -8.34 -18.37 10.43
C ASP A 71 -8.70 -19.74 9.82
N ASN A 72 -9.41 -19.74 8.70
CA ASN A 72 -9.88 -20.95 8.03
C ASN A 72 -9.19 -21.22 6.68
N TYR A 73 -8.19 -20.41 6.30
CA TYR A 73 -7.60 -20.45 4.96
C TYR A 73 -7.15 -21.86 4.56
N PHE A 74 -6.28 -22.50 5.35
CA PHE A 74 -5.75 -23.83 5.03
C PHE A 74 -6.79 -24.95 5.05
N THR A 75 -7.93 -24.75 5.72
CA THR A 75 -9.01 -25.74 5.77
C THR A 75 -9.94 -25.62 4.56
N LEU A 76 -10.10 -24.41 4.03
CA LEU A 76 -11.13 -24.10 3.03
C LEU A 76 -10.56 -23.63 1.68
N TYR A 77 -9.25 -23.61 1.48
CA TYR A 77 -8.64 -22.98 0.29
C TYR A 77 -9.04 -23.61 -1.05
N ASP A 78 -9.52 -24.87 -1.06
CA ASP A 78 -10.02 -25.59 -2.23
C ASP A 78 -11.56 -25.54 -2.37
N ASP A 79 -12.28 -25.03 -1.36
CA ASP A 79 -13.74 -24.87 -1.41
C ASP A 79 -14.09 -23.62 -2.23
N SER A 80 -14.89 -23.79 -3.29
CA SER A 80 -15.20 -22.70 -4.22
C SER A 80 -15.94 -21.54 -3.55
N ALA A 81 -16.82 -21.83 -2.59
CA ALA A 81 -17.54 -20.79 -1.84
C ALA A 81 -16.59 -20.06 -0.88
N ALA A 82 -15.62 -20.76 -0.28
CA ALA A 82 -14.61 -20.12 0.55
C ALA A 82 -13.63 -19.25 -0.25
N VAL A 83 -13.25 -19.68 -1.45
CA VAL A 83 -12.44 -18.86 -2.38
C VAL A 83 -13.20 -17.60 -2.78
N GLU A 84 -14.49 -17.73 -3.15
CA GLU A 84 -15.35 -16.59 -3.46
C GLU A 84 -15.47 -15.63 -2.26
N LEU A 85 -15.75 -16.16 -1.07
CA LEU A 85 -15.85 -15.38 0.16
C LEU A 85 -14.55 -14.63 0.46
N THR A 86 -13.40 -15.28 0.25
CA THR A 86 -12.08 -14.68 0.47
C THR A 86 -11.84 -13.53 -0.48
N LEU A 87 -12.01 -13.73 -1.79
CA LEU A 87 -11.83 -12.68 -2.79
C LEU A 87 -12.79 -11.51 -2.56
N LEU A 88 -14.06 -11.80 -2.24
CA LEU A 88 -15.06 -10.77 -1.94
C LEU A 88 -14.69 -9.96 -0.69
N THR A 89 -14.21 -10.62 0.35
CA THR A 89 -13.77 -9.97 1.60
C THR A 89 -12.62 -9.00 1.34
N VAL A 90 -11.58 -9.47 0.63
CA VAL A 90 -10.40 -8.66 0.29
C VAL A 90 -10.83 -7.44 -0.54
N ARG A 91 -11.62 -7.68 -1.59
CA ARG A 91 -12.11 -6.63 -2.49
C ARG A 91 -12.91 -5.56 -1.77
N LEU A 92 -13.87 -5.95 -0.94
CA LEU A 92 -14.71 -5.00 -0.21
C LEU A 92 -13.92 -4.21 0.82
N ALA A 93 -12.96 -4.84 1.50
CA ALA A 93 -12.06 -4.13 2.42
C ALA A 93 -11.24 -3.04 1.68
N GLY A 94 -10.72 -3.35 0.49
CA GLY A 94 -10.05 -2.38 -0.38
C GLY A 94 -10.98 -1.26 -0.85
N LEU A 95 -12.11 -1.60 -1.47
CA LEU A 95 -13.06 -0.63 -2.02
C LEU A 95 -13.66 0.32 -0.99
N LYS A 96 -13.79 -0.14 0.26
CA LYS A 96 -14.37 0.63 1.38
C LYS A 96 -13.29 1.31 2.23
N GLY A 97 -12.01 1.15 1.90
CA GLY A 97 -10.89 1.80 2.58
C GLY A 97 -10.68 1.32 4.02
N CYS A 98 -10.94 0.05 4.31
CA CYS A 98 -10.91 -0.49 5.67
C CYS A 98 -9.49 -0.84 6.13
N GLY A 99 -8.70 0.18 6.47
CA GLY A 99 -7.28 0.07 6.86
C GLY A 99 -6.99 -0.93 7.99
N ASP A 100 -7.91 -1.10 8.94
CA ASP A 100 -7.78 -2.07 10.05
C ASP A 100 -7.65 -3.52 9.58
N THR A 101 -8.06 -3.83 8.34
CA THR A 101 -7.90 -5.16 7.74
C THR A 101 -6.49 -5.43 7.23
N ALA A 102 -5.68 -4.38 7.01
CA ALA A 102 -4.44 -4.47 6.26
C ALA A 102 -3.44 -5.49 6.82
N GLY A 103 -3.31 -5.58 8.14
CA GLY A 103 -2.45 -6.58 8.79
C GLY A 103 -2.86 -8.02 8.50
N ILE A 104 -4.17 -8.29 8.51
CA ILE A 104 -4.73 -9.62 8.24
C ILE A 104 -4.57 -9.96 6.76
N LEU A 105 -4.87 -9.00 5.87
CA LEU A 105 -4.69 -9.18 4.43
C LEU A 105 -3.22 -9.47 4.10
N TRP A 106 -2.28 -8.75 4.72
CA TRP A 106 -0.86 -9.02 4.54
C TRP A 106 -0.47 -10.45 4.98
N SER A 107 -0.92 -10.90 6.16
CA SER A 107 -0.65 -12.27 6.59
C SER A 107 -1.25 -13.31 5.65
N LEU A 108 -2.43 -13.05 5.08
CA LEU A 108 -3.03 -13.92 4.07
C LEU A 108 -2.22 -13.93 2.77
N PHE A 109 -1.61 -12.80 2.39
CA PHE A 109 -0.72 -12.71 1.23
C PHE A 109 0.56 -13.55 1.42
N GLU A 110 1.15 -13.53 2.60
CA GLU A 110 2.36 -14.32 2.92
C GLU A 110 2.08 -15.83 2.87
N GLU A 111 0.92 -16.25 3.37
CA GLU A 111 0.53 -17.67 3.46
C GLU A 111 -0.06 -18.22 2.17
N SER A 112 -0.62 -17.36 1.31
CA SER A 112 -1.29 -17.81 0.09
C SER A 112 -0.30 -18.39 -0.94
N GLY A 113 -0.71 -19.45 -1.62
CA GLY A 113 -0.06 -19.94 -2.85
C GLY A 113 -0.73 -19.43 -4.13
N GLN A 114 -1.90 -18.79 -4.01
CA GLN A 114 -2.75 -18.45 -5.14
C GLN A 114 -2.44 -17.05 -5.67
N LEU A 115 -1.99 -16.98 -6.92
CA LEU A 115 -1.63 -15.73 -7.61
C LEU A 115 -2.78 -14.72 -7.60
N GLN A 116 -4.00 -15.15 -7.92
CA GLN A 116 -5.19 -14.29 -7.96
C GLN A 116 -5.48 -13.62 -6.60
N LEU A 117 -5.41 -14.39 -5.51
CA LEU A 117 -5.62 -13.86 -4.17
C LEU A 117 -4.52 -12.86 -3.80
N LYS A 118 -3.25 -13.17 -4.12
CA LYS A 118 -2.14 -12.25 -3.87
C LYS A 118 -2.29 -10.93 -4.60
N THR A 119 -2.69 -10.96 -5.88
CA THR A 119 -2.94 -9.74 -6.65
C THR A 119 -4.09 -8.91 -6.08
N GLU A 120 -5.20 -9.55 -5.69
CA GLU A 120 -6.34 -8.83 -5.10
C GLU A 120 -5.98 -8.19 -3.75
N ILE A 121 -5.16 -8.88 -2.94
CA ILE A 121 -4.67 -8.33 -1.67
C ILE A 121 -3.79 -7.11 -1.91
N ILE A 122 -2.78 -7.19 -2.77
CA ILE A 122 -1.90 -6.06 -3.06
C ILE A 122 -2.73 -4.86 -3.58
N SER A 123 -3.66 -5.11 -4.50
CA SER A 123 -4.53 -4.06 -5.04
C SER A 123 -5.35 -3.38 -3.97
N SER A 124 -5.92 -4.18 -3.06
CA SER A 124 -6.74 -3.69 -1.95
C SER A 124 -5.93 -2.89 -0.94
N LEU A 125 -4.73 -3.37 -0.58
CA LEU A 125 -3.81 -2.64 0.29
C LEU A 125 -3.42 -1.29 -0.31
N GLY A 126 -3.22 -1.22 -1.63
CA GLY A 126 -2.94 0.03 -2.34
C GLY A 126 -4.11 1.00 -2.42
N ALA A 127 -5.33 0.57 -2.10
CA ALA A 127 -6.55 1.38 -2.18
C ALA A 127 -7.06 1.88 -0.82
N MET A 128 -6.40 1.52 0.29
CA MET A 128 -6.81 1.88 1.65
C MET A 128 -5.73 2.70 2.36
N ASP A 129 -6.12 3.41 3.42
CA ASP A 129 -5.14 4.06 4.30
C ASP A 129 -4.51 3.00 5.22
N VAL A 130 -3.28 2.58 4.87
CA VAL A 130 -2.53 1.58 5.63
C VAL A 130 -1.49 2.23 6.54
N SER A 131 -1.22 1.57 7.67
CA SER A 131 -0.15 1.99 8.59
C SER A 131 1.23 1.94 7.92
N PRO A 132 2.20 2.76 8.37
CA PRO A 132 3.58 2.70 7.89
C PRO A 132 4.18 1.29 7.94
N ALA A 133 3.87 0.50 8.97
CA ALA A 133 4.34 -0.87 9.10
C ALA A 133 3.91 -1.77 7.94
N ILE A 134 2.74 -1.54 7.32
CA ILE A 134 2.31 -2.29 6.13
C ILE A 134 3.07 -1.82 4.89
N VAL A 135 3.30 -0.52 4.76
CA VAL A 135 4.11 0.05 3.68
C VAL A 135 5.53 -0.53 3.71
N ASP A 136 6.12 -0.65 4.89
CA ASP A 136 7.46 -1.24 5.07
C ASP A 136 7.50 -2.70 4.64
N LYS A 137 6.43 -3.46 4.87
CA LYS A 137 6.30 -4.85 4.41
C LYS A 137 6.17 -4.94 2.88
N LEU A 138 5.37 -4.07 2.27
CA LEU A 138 5.27 -3.96 0.81
C LEU A 138 6.62 -3.60 0.17
N ASN A 139 7.32 -2.61 0.74
CA ASN A 139 8.65 -2.20 0.32
C ASN A 139 9.66 -3.35 0.45
N SER A 140 9.64 -4.05 1.59
CA SER A 140 10.54 -5.18 1.85
C SER A 140 10.31 -6.34 0.89
N TRP A 141 9.05 -6.63 0.56
CA TRP A 141 8.71 -7.66 -0.42
C TRP A 141 9.20 -7.29 -1.82
N LEU A 142 8.93 -6.07 -2.28
CA LEU A 142 9.39 -5.62 -3.61
C LEU A 142 10.92 -5.59 -3.69
N LYS A 143 11.58 -5.16 -2.61
CA LYS A 143 13.04 -5.24 -2.49
C LYS A 143 13.53 -6.67 -2.64
N GLY A 144 12.89 -7.63 -1.97
CA GLY A 144 13.22 -9.06 -2.12
C GLY A 144 13.08 -9.55 -3.56
N VAL A 145 12.05 -9.12 -4.29
CA VAL A 145 11.88 -9.49 -5.71
C VAL A 145 12.90 -8.80 -6.61
N ASN A 146 13.25 -7.54 -6.33
CA ASN A 146 14.35 -6.85 -6.99
C ASN A 146 15.69 -7.57 -6.78
N ASP A 147 15.91 -8.16 -5.60
CA ASP A 147 17.11 -8.95 -5.30
C ASP A 147 17.12 -10.25 -6.13
N LYS A 148 15.97 -10.95 -6.21
CA LYS A 148 15.80 -12.11 -7.11
C LYS A 148 16.07 -11.77 -8.58
N LYS A 149 15.52 -10.66 -9.07
CA LYS A 149 15.73 -10.19 -10.44
C LYS A 149 17.22 -9.99 -10.75
N ARG A 150 17.99 -9.40 -9.84
CA ARG A 150 19.45 -9.22 -9.99
C ARG A 150 20.18 -10.54 -10.06
N ASN A 151 19.77 -11.50 -9.24
CA ASN A 151 20.39 -12.82 -9.16
C ASN A 151 19.97 -13.75 -10.31
N GLY A 152 19.06 -13.31 -11.19
CA GLY A 152 18.51 -14.16 -12.26
C GLY A 152 17.58 -15.25 -11.75
N GLU A 153 17.03 -15.10 -10.54
CA GLU A 153 16.06 -16.03 -9.96
C GLU A 153 14.66 -15.81 -10.54
N GLU A 154 13.82 -16.84 -10.48
CA GLU A 154 12.43 -16.75 -10.91
C GLU A 154 11.57 -15.89 -9.96
N PHE A 155 10.66 -15.12 -10.56
CA PHE A 155 9.67 -14.31 -9.86
C PHE A 155 8.40 -14.15 -10.71
N GLN A 156 7.33 -13.71 -10.07
CA GLN A 156 6.04 -13.52 -10.73
C GLN A 156 5.88 -12.06 -11.17
N GLU A 157 6.04 -11.78 -12.46
CA GLU A 157 5.97 -10.41 -13.01
C GLU A 157 4.65 -9.70 -12.66
N GLN A 158 3.53 -10.42 -12.68
CA GLN A 158 2.21 -9.88 -12.34
C GLN A 158 2.16 -9.33 -10.92
N LEU A 159 2.83 -9.98 -9.95
CA LEU A 159 2.89 -9.47 -8.58
C LEU A 159 3.79 -8.25 -8.45
N VAL A 160 4.88 -8.19 -9.22
CA VAL A 160 5.74 -6.98 -9.27
C VAL A 160 4.93 -5.79 -9.78
N MET A 161 4.20 -5.99 -10.88
CA MET A 161 3.37 -4.94 -11.46
C MET A 161 2.30 -4.44 -10.48
N GLU A 162 1.60 -5.36 -9.81
CA GLU A 162 0.56 -4.98 -8.85
C GLU A 162 1.17 -4.27 -7.63
N MET A 163 2.35 -4.70 -7.17
CA MET A 163 3.07 -4.07 -6.07
C MET A 163 3.51 -2.64 -6.40
N VAL A 164 4.05 -2.43 -7.60
CA VAL A 164 4.41 -1.09 -8.10
C VAL A 164 3.19 -0.18 -8.15
N ASN A 165 2.06 -0.69 -8.67
CA ASN A 165 0.81 0.06 -8.71
C ASN A 165 0.32 0.42 -7.30
N ALA A 166 0.36 -0.52 -6.35
CA ALA A 166 -0.09 -0.30 -4.99
C ALA A 166 0.78 0.74 -4.26
N LEU A 167 2.11 0.61 -4.31
CA LEU A 167 3.02 1.57 -3.70
C LEU A 167 2.87 2.98 -4.33
N GLY A 168 2.67 3.06 -5.64
CA GLY A 168 2.41 4.31 -6.34
C GLY A 168 1.06 4.97 -5.97
N LYS A 169 0.03 4.17 -5.64
CA LYS A 169 -1.25 4.69 -5.11
C LYS A 169 -1.11 5.16 -3.66
N LEU A 170 -0.34 4.44 -2.85
CA LEU A 170 -0.09 4.79 -1.44
C LEU A 170 0.71 6.09 -1.30
N GLY A 171 1.54 6.42 -2.28
CA GLY A 171 2.17 7.75 -2.36
C GLY A 171 3.15 8.05 -1.21
N ARG A 172 3.74 7.02 -0.58
CA ARG A 172 4.62 7.19 0.58
C ARG A 172 6.07 7.35 0.15
N SER A 173 6.74 8.43 0.53
CA SER A 173 8.15 8.69 0.19
C SER A 173 9.11 7.57 0.61
N SER A 174 8.80 6.80 1.66
CA SER A 174 9.58 5.60 2.05
C SER A 174 9.66 4.52 0.96
N SER A 175 8.75 4.53 -0.02
CA SER A 175 8.76 3.62 -1.17
C SER A 175 9.63 4.09 -2.34
N PHE A 176 10.21 5.29 -2.27
CA PHE A 176 10.99 5.87 -3.37
C PHE A 176 12.16 4.97 -3.78
N SER A 177 13.02 4.59 -2.84
CA SER A 177 14.24 3.82 -3.12
C SER A 177 13.93 2.47 -3.78
N VAL A 178 12.92 1.76 -3.29
CA VAL A 178 12.56 0.45 -3.87
C VAL A 178 11.94 0.58 -5.26
N LEU A 179 11.12 1.60 -5.51
CA LEU A 179 10.53 1.86 -6.82
C LEU A 179 11.55 2.37 -7.83
N PHE A 180 12.52 3.18 -7.39
CA PHE A 180 13.66 3.59 -8.20
C PHE A 180 14.46 2.38 -8.66
N SER A 181 14.79 1.52 -7.72
CA SER A 181 15.50 0.28 -8.02
C SER A 181 14.73 -0.59 -9.01
N THR A 182 13.40 -0.73 -8.85
CA THR A 182 12.55 -1.43 -9.82
C THR A 182 12.62 -0.80 -11.22
N GLY A 183 12.57 0.53 -11.33
CA GLY A 183 12.71 1.22 -12.63
C GLY A 183 14.09 1.03 -13.28
N ALA A 184 15.15 0.91 -12.49
CA ALA A 184 16.51 0.70 -12.98
C ALA A 184 16.80 -0.75 -13.42
N LEU A 185 16.05 -1.74 -12.91
CA LEU A 185 16.37 -3.17 -13.00
C LEU A 185 16.05 -3.86 -14.33
N LYS A 186 15.84 -3.11 -15.42
CA LYS A 186 15.54 -3.67 -16.76
C LYS A 186 14.46 -4.77 -16.70
N TYR A 187 13.39 -4.51 -15.97
CA TYR A 187 12.15 -5.29 -16.09
C TYR A 187 11.53 -5.06 -17.48
N SER A 188 10.35 -5.62 -17.74
CA SER A 188 9.56 -5.25 -18.92
C SER A 188 9.34 -3.72 -18.98
N SER A 189 9.11 -3.21 -20.20
CA SER A 189 8.83 -1.78 -20.40
C SER A 189 7.64 -1.33 -19.57
N GLU A 190 6.61 -2.16 -19.46
CA GLU A 190 5.42 -1.87 -18.67
C GLU A 190 5.71 -1.68 -17.17
N ILE A 191 6.49 -2.57 -16.56
CA ILE A 191 6.86 -2.45 -15.14
C ILE A 191 7.73 -1.20 -14.94
N THR A 192 8.67 -0.96 -15.85
CA THR A 192 9.58 0.19 -15.80
C THR A 192 8.80 1.50 -15.87
N GLU A 193 7.88 1.63 -16.83
CA GLU A 193 7.03 2.81 -17.00
C GLU A 193 6.13 3.06 -15.79
N LYS A 194 5.55 2.00 -15.22
CA LYS A 194 4.73 2.10 -14.00
C LYS A 194 5.55 2.53 -12.80
N ALA A 195 6.78 2.02 -12.64
CA ALA A 195 7.67 2.42 -11.55
C ALA A 195 8.07 3.89 -11.67
N VAL A 196 8.43 4.35 -12.86
CA VAL A 196 8.72 5.77 -13.14
C VAL A 196 7.50 6.65 -12.89
N ALA A 197 6.31 6.23 -13.33
CA ALA A 197 5.07 6.96 -13.07
C ALA A 197 4.71 7.00 -11.58
N ALA A 198 5.02 5.95 -10.82
CA ALA A 198 4.85 5.92 -9.38
C ALA A 198 5.81 6.90 -8.69
N LEU A 199 7.10 6.93 -9.05
CA LEU A 199 8.10 7.85 -8.49
C LEU A 199 7.65 9.31 -8.54
N LYS A 200 7.08 9.72 -9.68
CA LYS A 200 6.57 11.10 -9.87
C LYS A 200 5.42 11.48 -8.92
N LYS A 201 4.80 10.51 -8.24
CA LYS A 201 3.70 10.74 -7.28
C LYS A 201 4.16 10.72 -5.82
N LEU A 202 5.35 10.21 -5.53
CA LEU A 202 5.78 9.91 -4.15
C LEU A 202 6.39 11.10 -3.43
N ASP A 203 7.02 12.02 -4.16
CA ASP A 203 7.91 12.97 -3.51
C ASP A 203 7.91 14.37 -4.14
N ALA A 204 7.79 15.35 -3.25
CA ALA A 204 8.05 16.75 -3.56
C ALA A 204 9.56 17.07 -3.49
N ASP A 205 10.36 16.27 -2.76
CA ASP A 205 11.82 16.37 -2.65
C ASP A 205 12.54 15.23 -3.41
N TYR A 206 12.29 15.17 -4.71
CA TYR A 206 12.92 14.21 -5.62
C TYR A 206 14.46 14.17 -5.47
N THR A 207 15.08 15.36 -5.34
CA THR A 207 16.53 15.52 -5.19
C THR A 207 17.04 14.89 -3.89
N GLY A 208 16.40 15.17 -2.75
CA GLY A 208 16.75 14.56 -1.46
C GLY A 208 16.63 13.03 -1.49
N SER A 209 15.59 12.52 -2.15
CA SER A 209 15.39 11.09 -2.34
C SER A 209 16.50 10.41 -3.18
N LEU A 210 16.98 11.05 -4.24
CA LEU A 210 18.15 10.56 -5.01
C LEU A 210 19.43 10.56 -4.17
N ILE A 211 19.65 11.60 -3.36
CA ILE A 211 20.79 11.68 -2.44
C ILE A 211 20.75 10.53 -1.43
N ALA A 212 19.56 10.23 -0.86
CA ALA A 212 19.41 9.12 0.08
C ALA A 212 19.79 7.75 -0.53
N ILE A 213 19.54 7.56 -1.84
CA ILE A 213 19.99 6.35 -2.58
C ILE A 213 21.52 6.35 -2.73
N LEU A 214 22.14 7.51 -3.01
CA LEU A 214 23.60 7.59 -3.07
C LEU A 214 24.27 7.26 -1.74
N GLU A 215 23.68 7.65 -0.62
CA GLU A 215 24.21 7.37 0.71
C GLU A 215 24.00 5.90 1.09
N ASN A 216 22.77 5.39 0.98
CA ASN A 216 22.37 4.13 1.61
C ASN A 216 22.09 2.98 0.63
N GLY A 217 22.04 3.26 -0.68
CA GLY A 217 21.71 2.31 -1.72
C GLY A 217 22.86 1.36 -2.08
N ARG A 218 22.56 0.38 -2.92
CA ARG A 218 23.59 -0.52 -3.47
C ARG A 218 24.35 0.14 -4.60
N ILE A 219 25.55 -0.35 -4.91
CA ILE A 219 26.42 0.20 -5.95
C ILE A 219 25.69 0.33 -7.30
N GLU A 220 24.86 -0.64 -7.66
CA GLU A 220 24.09 -0.61 -8.92
C GLU A 220 23.03 0.50 -8.91
N ASP A 221 22.36 0.71 -7.77
CA ASP A 221 21.37 1.78 -7.62
C ASP A 221 22.08 3.15 -7.58
N LYS A 222 23.24 3.26 -6.91
CA LYS A 222 24.09 4.47 -6.91
C LYS A 222 24.54 4.82 -8.34
N HIS A 223 24.98 3.83 -9.11
CA HIS A 223 25.34 4.01 -10.52
C HIS A 223 24.14 4.46 -11.36
N ALA A 224 22.96 3.85 -11.16
CA ALA A 224 21.74 4.25 -11.85
C ALA A 224 21.32 5.70 -11.54
N VAL A 225 21.50 6.17 -10.30
CA VAL A 225 21.27 7.58 -9.94
C VAL A 225 22.21 8.50 -10.73
N LEU A 226 23.51 8.18 -10.78
CA LEU A 226 24.48 8.98 -11.53
C LEU A 226 24.15 9.00 -13.03
N GLU A 227 23.80 7.86 -13.60
CA GLU A 227 23.39 7.76 -15.00
C GLU A 227 22.13 8.58 -15.27
N LEU A 228 21.14 8.53 -14.38
CA LEU A 228 19.93 9.33 -14.50
C LEU A 228 20.26 10.82 -14.48
N VAL A 229 20.91 11.32 -13.42
CA VAL A 229 21.16 12.75 -13.22
C VAL A 229 22.03 13.36 -14.33
N THR A 230 22.98 12.58 -14.87
CA THR A 230 23.83 13.04 -15.97
C THR A 230 23.12 13.08 -17.32
N LYS A 231 22.08 12.26 -17.52
CA LYS A 231 21.34 12.14 -18.78
C LYS A 231 19.99 12.84 -18.77
N ASP A 232 19.47 13.22 -17.60
CA ASP A 232 18.17 13.85 -17.45
C ASP A 232 18.23 15.32 -17.92
N PRO A 233 17.59 15.68 -19.05
CA PRO A 233 17.57 17.05 -19.53
C PRO A 233 16.62 17.94 -18.73
N ASP A 234 15.66 17.37 -18.02
CA ASP A 234 14.58 18.10 -17.33
C ASP A 234 14.99 18.50 -15.90
N MET A 235 16.00 17.85 -15.33
CA MET A 235 16.55 18.22 -14.02
C MET A 235 17.41 19.49 -14.11
N ASP A 236 17.15 20.46 -13.25
CA ASP A 236 17.87 21.74 -13.21
C ASP A 236 19.32 21.59 -12.70
N ASP A 237 20.18 22.54 -13.08
CA ASP A 237 21.61 22.51 -12.77
C ASP A 237 21.91 22.55 -11.26
N GLU A 238 21.06 23.21 -10.46
CA GLU A 238 21.24 23.27 -9.01
C GLU A 238 20.97 21.90 -8.37
N SER A 239 19.86 21.27 -8.74
CA SER A 239 19.51 19.92 -8.29
C SER A 239 20.56 18.91 -8.75
N LYS A 240 20.99 18.96 -10.02
CA LYS A 240 22.09 18.13 -10.54
C LYS A 240 23.36 18.31 -9.72
N GLY A 241 23.76 19.56 -9.47
CA GLY A 241 24.93 19.90 -8.68
C GLY A 241 24.87 19.33 -7.26
N LYS A 242 23.70 19.38 -6.61
CA LYS A 242 23.48 18.79 -5.27
C LYS A 242 23.68 17.28 -5.26
N VAL A 243 23.08 16.55 -6.21
CA VAL A 243 23.21 15.09 -6.28
C VAL A 243 24.64 14.67 -6.60
N LEU A 244 25.29 15.31 -7.59
CA LEU A 244 26.67 14.99 -7.97
C LEU A 244 27.67 15.32 -6.85
N LYS A 245 27.45 16.42 -6.12
CA LYS A 245 28.24 16.75 -4.93
C LYS A 245 28.11 15.68 -3.86
N ALA A 246 26.89 15.26 -3.54
CA ALA A 246 26.65 14.20 -2.55
C ALA A 246 27.33 12.88 -2.95
N ALA A 247 27.31 12.53 -4.25
CA ALA A 247 28.02 11.35 -4.75
C ALA A 247 29.53 11.43 -4.54
N LEU A 248 30.14 12.60 -4.79
CA LEU A 248 31.57 12.82 -4.58
C LEU A 248 31.93 12.73 -3.09
N GLU A 249 31.16 13.39 -2.23
CA GLU A 249 31.35 13.33 -0.78
C GLU A 249 31.25 11.90 -0.23
N GLU A 250 30.28 11.13 -0.71
CA GLU A 250 30.12 9.72 -0.35
C GLU A 250 31.30 8.88 -0.85
N SER A 251 31.81 9.14 -2.06
CA SER A 251 32.99 8.43 -2.57
C SER A 251 34.25 8.71 -1.74
N LEU A 252 34.45 9.95 -1.29
CA LEU A 252 35.59 10.35 -0.47
C LEU A 252 35.57 9.67 0.91
N LYS A 253 34.41 9.62 1.57
CA LYS A 253 34.25 8.90 2.86
C LYS A 253 34.64 7.42 2.75
N ASN A 254 34.27 6.78 1.64
CA ASN A 254 34.60 5.38 1.37
C ASN A 254 36.10 5.17 1.08
N VAL A 255 36.79 6.15 0.48
CA VAL A 255 38.25 6.11 0.27
C VAL A 255 39.00 6.28 1.60
N ASP A 256 38.61 7.23 2.43
CA ASP A 256 39.28 7.49 3.72
C ASP A 256 39.14 6.30 4.68
N SER A 257 37.95 5.70 4.74
CA SER A 257 37.71 4.49 5.55
C SER A 257 38.48 3.26 5.07
N ALA A 258 38.71 3.12 3.76
CA ALA A 258 39.57 2.07 3.21
C ALA A 258 41.05 2.29 3.60
N ALA A 259 41.53 3.54 3.53
CA ALA A 259 42.91 3.90 3.89
C ALA A 259 43.22 3.72 5.39
N ASP A 260 42.23 3.88 6.27
CA ASP A 260 42.38 3.65 7.71
C ASP A 260 42.35 2.16 8.10
N ASN A 261 41.66 1.32 7.32
CA ASN A 261 41.65 -0.13 7.53
C ASN A 261 42.95 -0.82 7.09
N GLU A 262 43.68 -0.27 6.12
CA GLU A 262 45.01 -0.77 5.72
C GLU A 262 46.12 -0.45 6.73
N LYS A 263 45.87 0.45 7.70
CA LYS A 263 46.83 0.84 8.75
C LYS A 263 46.68 0.07 10.07
N ARG A 264 45.74 -0.88 10.14
CA ARG A 264 45.50 -1.75 11.31
C ARG A 264 45.96 -3.17 11.03
#